data_AF-A0A6G1DHS3-F1
#
_entry.id   AF-A0A6G1DHS3-F1
#
_cell.length_a   1.000
_cell.length_b   1.000
_cell.length_c   1.000
_cell.angle_alpha   90.00
_cell.angle_beta   90.00
_cell.angle_gamma   90.00
#
_symmetry.space_group_name_H-M   'P 1'
#
loop_
_entity.id
_entity.type
_entity.pdbx_description
1 polymer ?
#
loop_
_entity_poly.entity_id
_entity_poly.type
_entity_poly.pdbx_seq_one_letter_code
_entity_poly.pdbx_strand_id
1 'polypeptide(L)'
;MENVPVCVSNTSGSSAGSDSGDFHQYRQMRRREQDRLARMDADYQKRKEMAEFELRREERLKAAEERTAKKRLKRQKKKQRKKEKRVKTSNGDEEPSRGESSGGDEDSDDEDKL
;
A
#
# COMPACT_ATOMS: atom_id res chain seq x y z
N MET A 1 24.09 -14.90 9.30
CA MET A 1 25.11 -13.90 8.93
C MET A 1 26.39 -14.67 8.64
N GLU A 2 26.88 -14.60 7.41
CA GLU A 2 28.18 -15.19 7.06
C GLU A 2 29.24 -14.42 7.85
N ASN A 3 29.84 -15.08 8.84
CA ASN A 3 30.80 -14.46 9.73
C ASN A 3 32.17 -14.52 9.04
N VAL A 4 32.63 -13.37 8.51
CA VAL A 4 33.93 -13.28 7.86
C VAL A 4 35.00 -13.30 8.96
N PRO A 5 35.99 -14.20 8.89
CA PRO A 5 37.04 -14.26 9.90
C PRO A 5 37.80 -12.93 9.98
N VAL A 6 37.87 -12.37 11.19
CA VAL A 6 38.43 -11.04 11.46
C VAL A 6 39.95 -11.00 11.26
N CYS A 7 40.63 -12.13 11.43
CA CYS A 7 42.07 -12.24 11.22
C CYS A 7 42.34 -13.45 10.32
N VAL A 8 43.07 -13.21 9.21
CA VAL A 8 43.47 -14.25 8.27
C VAL A 8 44.91 -14.63 8.59
N SER A 9 45.15 -15.90 8.95
CA SER A 9 46.47 -16.40 9.35
C SER A 9 47.38 -16.78 8.17
N ASN A 10 46.84 -16.81 6.95
CA ASN A 10 47.49 -17.40 5.77
C ASN A 10 47.86 -16.33 4.72
N THR A 11 48.16 -15.10 5.14
CA THR A 11 48.52 -14.02 4.21
C THR A 11 50.03 -13.96 4.03
N SER A 12 50.47 -14.18 2.80
CA SER A 12 51.83 -13.90 2.33
C SER A 12 52.12 -12.39 2.35
N GLY A 13 53.40 -12.01 2.47
CA GLY A 13 53.81 -10.61 2.56
C GLY A 13 53.41 -9.79 1.32
N SER A 14 53.22 -8.48 1.48
CA SER A 14 52.70 -7.60 0.41
C SER A 14 53.58 -7.50 -0.84
N SER A 15 54.85 -7.89 -0.76
CA SER A 15 55.80 -7.96 -1.88
C SER A 15 56.12 -9.38 -2.33
N ALA A 16 55.44 -10.39 -1.80
CA ALA A 16 55.59 -11.77 -2.24
C ALA A 16 55.02 -11.92 -3.66
N GLY A 17 55.71 -12.70 -4.50
CA GLY A 17 55.22 -13.02 -5.84
C GLY A 17 53.96 -13.89 -5.80
N SER A 18 53.30 -14.03 -6.95
CA SER A 18 52.09 -14.86 -7.01
C SER A 18 52.44 -16.34 -6.90
N ASP A 19 51.77 -17.05 -6.00
CA ASP A 19 51.91 -18.48 -5.80
C ASP A 19 50.80 -19.25 -6.55
N SER A 20 51.05 -20.52 -6.83
CA SER A 20 50.13 -21.48 -7.43
C SER A 20 48.75 -21.57 -6.76
N GLY A 21 48.68 -21.24 -5.45
CA GLY A 21 47.44 -21.20 -4.67
C GLY A 21 46.62 -19.92 -4.80
N ASP A 22 47.21 -18.81 -5.25
CA ASP A 22 46.55 -17.48 -5.26
C ASP A 22 45.35 -17.45 -6.20
N PHE A 23 45.47 -18.14 -7.34
CA PHE A 23 44.38 -18.23 -8.31
C PHE A 23 43.12 -18.84 -7.69
N HIS A 24 43.27 -19.92 -6.92
CA HIS A 24 42.14 -20.56 -6.27
C HIS A 24 41.56 -19.71 -5.13
N GLN A 25 42.41 -19.00 -4.38
CA GLN A 25 41.95 -18.06 -3.35
C GLN A 25 41.11 -16.94 -3.97
N TYR A 26 41.60 -16.30 -5.03
CA TYR A 26 40.86 -15.27 -5.77
C TYR A 26 39.52 -15.80 -6.31
N ARG A 27 39.51 -17.00 -6.90
CA ARG A 27 38.28 -17.60 -7.44
C ARG A 27 37.21 -17.79 -6.35
N GLN A 28 37.60 -18.28 -5.18
CA GLN A 28 36.67 -18.48 -4.06
C GLN A 28 36.20 -17.16 -3.46
N MET A 29 37.13 -16.20 -3.26
CA MET A 29 36.84 -14.83 -2.83
C MET A 29 35.83 -14.15 -3.76
N ARG A 30 36.07 -14.21 -5.07
CA ARG A 30 35.20 -13.61 -6.08
C ARG A 30 33.81 -14.23 -6.07
N ARG A 31 33.71 -15.56 -5.95
CA ARG A 31 32.41 -16.24 -5.87
C ARG A 31 31.63 -15.79 -4.63
N ARG A 32 32.28 -15.78 -3.46
CA ARG A 32 31.67 -15.30 -2.21
C ARG A 32 31.15 -13.87 -2.34
N GLU A 33 31.95 -12.99 -2.95
CA GLU A 33 31.55 -11.60 -3.12
C GLU A 33 30.41 -11.42 -4.13
N GLN A 34 30.42 -12.17 -5.24
CA GLN A 34 29.31 -12.18 -6.20
C GLN A 34 28.01 -12.67 -5.55
N ASP A 35 28.08 -13.77 -4.79
CA ASP A 35 26.91 -14.31 -4.08
C ASP A 35 26.40 -13.31 -3.04
N ARG A 36 27.29 -12.60 -2.34
CA ARG A 36 26.94 -11.54 -1.38
C ARG A 36 26.19 -10.39 -2.05
N LEU A 37 26.71 -9.88 -3.17
CA LEU A 37 26.07 -8.81 -3.93
C LEU A 37 24.72 -9.25 -4.49
N ALA A 38 24.65 -10.44 -5.09
CA ALA A 38 23.41 -10.97 -5.66
C ALA A 38 22.31 -11.13 -4.60
N ARG A 39 22.63 -11.55 -3.38
CA ARG A 39 21.66 -11.62 -2.27
C ARG A 39 21.17 -10.24 -1.84
N MET A 40 22.08 -9.27 -1.73
CA MET A 40 21.72 -7.90 -1.38
C MET A 40 20.79 -7.29 -2.44
N ASP A 41 21.09 -7.48 -3.72
CA ASP A 41 20.29 -6.98 -4.82
C ASP A 41 18.91 -7.63 -4.86
N ALA A 42 18.83 -8.95 -4.67
CA ALA A 42 17.56 -9.68 -4.61
C ALA A 42 16.68 -9.20 -3.45
N ASP A 43 17.26 -8.96 -2.27
CA ASP A 43 16.53 -8.45 -1.12
C ASP A 43 16.07 -7.01 -1.34
N TYR A 44 16.88 -6.18 -1.99
CA TYR A 44 16.50 -4.81 -2.36
C TYR A 44 15.33 -4.80 -3.34
N GLN A 45 15.38 -5.62 -4.40
CA GLN A 45 14.30 -5.73 -5.38
C GLN A 45 12.99 -6.18 -4.72
N LYS A 46 13.03 -7.22 -3.88
CA LYS A 46 11.84 -7.68 -3.14
C LYS A 46 11.25 -6.58 -2.25
N ARG A 47 12.08 -5.83 -1.52
CA ARG A 47 11.60 -4.73 -0.66
C ARG A 47 10.98 -3.62 -1.49
N LYS A 48 11.56 -3.29 -2.64
CA LYS A 48 11.03 -2.29 -3.56
C LYS A 48 9.66 -2.71 -4.11
N GLU A 49 9.55 -3.94 -4.60
CA GLU A 49 8.30 -4.49 -5.13
C GLU A 49 7.19 -4.53 -4.07
N MET A 50 7.52 -4.95 -2.85
CA MET A 50 6.58 -4.96 -1.72
C MET A 50 6.10 -3.56 -1.38
N ALA A 51 6.99 -2.58 -1.29
CA ALA A 51 6.63 -1.19 -1.01
C ALA A 51 5.73 -0.60 -2.11
N GLU A 52 6.04 -0.84 -3.39
CA GLU A 52 5.21 -0.40 -4.50
C GLU A 52 3.83 -1.06 -4.49
N PHE A 53 3.76 -2.35 -4.14
CA PHE A 53 2.50 -3.07 -4.00
C PHE A 53 1.65 -2.54 -2.84
N GLU A 54 2.27 -2.27 -1.69
CA GLU A 54 1.60 -1.69 -0.51
C GLU A 54 1.04 -0.31 -0.82
N LEU A 55 1.83 0.57 -1.44
CA LEU A 55 1.36 1.89 -1.87
C LEU A 55 0.16 1.79 -2.81
N ARG A 56 0.23 0.96 -3.86
CA ARG A 56 -0.87 0.74 -4.80
C ARG A 56 -2.11 0.12 -4.13
N ARG A 57 -1.93 -0.68 -3.08
CA ARG A 57 -3.03 -1.24 -2.29
C ARG A 57 -3.68 -0.17 -1.44
N GLU A 58 -2.88 0.64 -0.74
CA GLU A 58 -3.38 1.74 0.09
C GLU A 58 -4.13 2.79 -0.73
N GLU A 59 -3.62 3.17 -1.91
CA GLU A 59 -4.30 4.11 -2.81
C GLU A 59 -5.69 3.60 -3.21
N ARG A 60 -5.81 2.32 -3.58
CA ARG A 60 -7.10 1.70 -3.91
C ARG A 60 -8.04 1.66 -2.72
N LEU A 61 -7.53 1.35 -1.53
CA LEU A 61 -8.33 1.36 -0.30
C LEU A 61 -8.80 2.78 0.05
N LYS A 62 -7.91 3.77 0.01
CA LYS A 62 -8.25 5.20 0.23
C LYS A 62 -9.31 5.68 -0.76
N ALA A 63 -9.19 5.36 -2.05
CA ALA A 63 -10.20 5.72 -3.04
C ALA A 63 -11.57 5.07 -2.76
N ALA A 64 -11.58 3.80 -2.33
CA ALA A 64 -12.82 3.12 -1.93
C ALA A 64 -13.42 3.72 -0.63
N GLU A 65 -12.59 4.04 0.35
CA GLU A 65 -12.99 4.70 1.58
C GLU A 65 -13.56 6.10 1.33
N GLU A 66 -12.95 6.90 0.44
CA GLU A 66 -13.47 8.20 0.04
C GLU A 66 -14.83 8.09 -0.66
N ARG A 67 -14.99 7.15 -1.60
CA ARG A 67 -16.26 6.89 -2.28
C ARG A 67 -17.33 6.45 -1.28
N THR A 68 -17.00 5.57 -0.34
CA THR A 68 -17.95 5.10 0.69
C THR A 68 -18.27 6.16 1.74
N ALA A 69 -17.30 6.99 2.13
CA ALA A 69 -17.49 8.12 3.04
C ALA A 69 -18.42 9.19 2.44
N LYS A 70 -18.20 9.59 1.17
CA LYS A 70 -19.09 10.50 0.44
C LYS A 70 -20.52 9.96 0.40
N LYS A 71 -20.71 8.68 0.05
CA LYS A 71 -22.03 8.02 0.05
C LYS A 71 -22.64 7.94 1.45
N ARG A 72 -21.85 7.65 2.49
CA ARG A 72 -22.29 7.62 3.89
C ARG A 72 -22.76 8.99 4.38
N LEU A 73 -22.03 10.06 4.07
CA LEU A 73 -22.41 11.43 4.40
C LEU A 73 -23.73 11.84 3.72
N LYS A 74 -23.89 11.55 2.41
CA LYS A 74 -25.16 11.79 1.68
C LYS A 74 -26.33 11.06 2.37
N ARG A 75 -26.16 9.80 2.77
CA ARG A 75 -27.19 9.01 3.49
C ARG A 75 -27.49 9.59 4.88
N GLN A 76 -26.48 10.03 5.63
CA GLN A 76 -26.68 10.64 6.95
C GLN A 76 -27.46 11.96 6.84
N LYS A 77 -27.12 12.83 5.88
CA LYS A 77 -27.87 14.08 5.63
C LYS A 77 -29.32 13.82 5.24
N LYS A 78 -29.59 12.81 4.39
CA LYS A 78 -30.97 12.39 4.05
C LYS A 78 -31.73 11.87 5.28
N LYS A 79 -31.06 11.09 6.14
CA LYS A 79 -31.65 10.57 7.40
C LYS A 79 -31.98 11.71 8.37
N GLN A 80 -31.10 12.70 8.52
CA GLN A 80 -31.35 13.89 9.35
C GLN A 80 -32.53 14.70 8.83
N ARG A 81 -32.56 15.03 7.52
CA ARG A 81 -33.71 15.71 6.88
C ARG A 81 -35.03 14.97 7.07
N LYS A 82 -35.05 13.63 6.95
CA LYS A 82 -36.26 12.83 7.19
C LYS A 82 -36.70 12.87 8.66
N LYS A 83 -35.76 12.85 9.61
CA LYS A 83 -36.05 13.00 11.04
C LYS A 83 -36.63 14.38 11.34
N GLU A 84 -36.01 15.45 10.83
CA GLU A 84 -36.49 16.83 10.99
C GLU A 84 -37.90 17.01 10.43
N LYS A 85 -38.18 16.49 9.22
CA LYS A 85 -39.54 16.48 8.65
C LYS A 85 -40.54 15.75 9.55
N ARG A 86 -40.18 14.57 10.08
CA ARG A 86 -41.07 13.78 10.95
C ARG A 86 -41.36 14.47 12.29
N VAL A 87 -40.37 15.18 12.86
CA VAL A 87 -40.54 15.96 14.09
C VAL A 87 -41.38 17.22 13.83
N LYS A 88 -41.21 17.87 12.67
CA LYS A 88 -42.06 19.00 12.26
C LYS A 88 -43.53 18.58 12.11
N THR A 89 -43.80 17.43 11.50
CA THR A 89 -45.16 16.89 11.34
C THR A 89 -45.77 16.34 12.64
N SER A 90 -44.97 16.06 13.68
CA SER A 90 -45.50 15.61 14.97
C SER A 90 -45.82 16.76 15.95
N ASN A 91 -45.37 17.98 15.67
CA ASN A 91 -45.56 19.16 16.52
C ASN A 91 -46.57 20.17 15.97
N GLY A 92 -47.27 19.85 14.87
CA GLY A 92 -48.30 20.71 14.29
C GLY A 92 -49.41 19.88 13.67
N ASP A 93 -50.51 19.79 14.42
CA ASP A 93 -51.91 19.55 14.05
C ASP A 93 -52.29 18.33 13.17
N GLU A 94 -53.38 17.66 13.58
CA GLU A 94 -54.06 16.59 12.85
C GLU A 94 -54.61 17.06 11.49
N GLU A 95 -54.45 16.25 10.44
CA GLU A 95 -55.46 15.85 9.42
C GLU A 95 -54.77 15.13 8.23
N PRO A 96 -55.34 14.05 7.65
CA PRO A 96 -54.65 13.15 6.74
C PRO A 96 -54.85 13.56 5.28
N SER A 97 -53.99 14.46 4.79
CA SER A 97 -53.84 14.69 3.35
C SER A 97 -52.84 13.69 2.76
N ARG A 98 -53.37 12.65 2.11
CA ARG A 98 -52.64 11.83 1.12
C ARG A 98 -52.27 12.72 -0.07
N GLY A 99 -51.22 13.52 0.10
CA GLY A 99 -50.59 14.31 -0.96
C GLY A 99 -49.27 13.67 -1.36
N GLU A 100 -49.29 12.97 -2.47
CA GLU A 100 -48.14 12.57 -3.26
C GLU A 100 -47.12 13.72 -3.35
N SER A 101 -45.93 13.53 -2.76
CA SER A 101 -44.76 14.35 -3.09
C SER A 101 -43.75 13.42 -3.73
N SER A 102 -43.98 13.23 -5.03
CA SER A 102 -42.95 13.00 -6.03
C SER A 102 -41.78 13.94 -5.74
N GLY A 103 -40.76 13.38 -5.12
CA GLY A 103 -39.44 13.98 -4.97
C GLY A 103 -38.46 13.10 -5.71
N GLY A 104 -38.65 13.02 -7.03
CA GLY A 104 -37.58 12.66 -7.94
C GLY A 104 -36.47 13.69 -7.76
N ASP A 105 -35.39 13.29 -7.12
CA ASP A 105 -34.09 13.92 -7.34
C ASP A 105 -33.32 12.87 -8.14
N GLU A 106 -33.23 13.17 -9.42
CA GLU A 106 -32.52 12.42 -10.45
C GLU A 106 -31.12 12.09 -9.94
N ASP A 107 -30.82 10.79 -9.99
CA ASP A 107 -29.49 10.23 -9.85
C ASP A 107 -28.71 10.64 -11.11
N SER A 108 -28.19 11.87 -11.10
CA SER A 108 -27.34 12.39 -12.17
C SER A 108 -25.95 12.70 -11.61
N ASP A 109 -24.97 12.17 -12.34
CA ASP A 109 -23.52 12.30 -12.23
C ASP A 109 -22.80 11.56 -11.08
N ASP A 110 -22.18 10.41 -11.40
CA ASP A 110 -20.96 10.45 -12.22
C ASP A 110 -20.63 9.04 -12.76
N GLU A 111 -20.71 8.93 -14.08
CA GLU A 111 -20.18 7.84 -14.91
C GLU A 111 -18.65 7.75 -14.75
N ASP A 112 -18.17 7.02 -13.75
CA ASP A 112 -16.80 6.50 -13.79
C ASP A 112 -16.81 5.23 -14.67
N LYS A 113 -16.82 5.46 -15.99
CA LYS A 113 -16.38 4.47 -16.98
C LYS A 113 -15.02 3.92 -16.56
N LEU A 114 -14.96 2.62 -16.31
CA LEU A 114 -13.78 1.78 -16.49
C LEU A 114 -14.21 0.49 -17.17
#